data_AF-A0AAW8KBE5-F1
#
_entry.id   AF-A0AAW8KBE5-F1
#
_cell.length_a   1.000
_cell.length_b   1.000
_cell.length_c   1.000
_cell.angle_alpha   90.00
_cell.angle_beta   90.00
_cell.angle_gamma   90.00
#
_symmetry.space_group_name_H-M   'P 1'
#
loop_
_entity.id
_entity.type
_entity.pdbx_description
1 polymer ?
#
loop_
_entity_poly.entity_id
_entity_poly.type
_entity_poly.pdbx_seq_one_letter_code
_entity_poly.pdbx_strand_id
1 'polypeptide(L)'
;RKGTLVLLDVYGINHDARIWKNPNEFFPERFCGKKENQFGFIPQGGGNPGKGHRCPGEKITIELMKVSLDFLIRSIEFETPAQNLSYSL
;
A
#
# COMPACT_ATOMS: atom_id res chain seq x y z
N ARG A 1 -25.56 7.14 -14.82
CA ARG A 1 -25.93 7.53 -16.21
C ARG A 1 -24.65 7.49 -17.05
N LYS A 2 -24.71 7.37 -18.39
CA LYS A 2 -23.48 7.51 -19.22
C LYS A 2 -22.89 8.90 -18.96
N GLY A 3 -21.58 8.98 -18.74
CA GLY A 3 -20.88 10.23 -18.41
C GLY A 3 -20.97 10.66 -16.94
N THR A 4 -21.57 9.86 -16.05
CA THR A 4 -21.51 10.13 -14.60
C THR A 4 -20.07 9.92 -14.11
N LEU A 5 -19.51 10.93 -13.44
CA LEU A 5 -18.25 10.81 -12.72
C LEU A 5 -18.42 9.85 -11.53
N VAL A 6 -17.46 8.96 -11.35
CA VAL A 6 -17.39 8.03 -10.22
C VAL A 6 -16.03 8.12 -9.55
N LEU A 7 -16.00 7.89 -8.25
CA LEU A 7 -14.78 7.79 -7.46
C LEU A 7 -14.73 6.39 -6.85
N LEU A 8 -13.55 5.77 -6.92
CA LEU A 8 -13.26 4.52 -6.24
C LEU A 8 -12.47 4.85 -4.98
N ASP A 9 -12.98 4.42 -3.83
CA ASP A 9 -12.33 4.64 -2.54
C ASP A 9 -11.15 3.69 -2.34
N VAL A 10 -9.97 4.12 -2.79
CA VAL A 10 -8.73 3.35 -2.67
C VAL A 10 -8.30 3.18 -1.21
N TYR A 11 -8.38 4.24 -0.41
CA TYR A 11 -7.97 4.20 1.00
C TYR A 11 -8.89 3.28 1.79
N GLY A 12 -10.21 3.43 1.64
CA GLY A 12 -11.20 2.60 2.32
C GLY A 12 -11.12 1.13 1.94
N ILE A 13 -10.89 0.78 0.67
CA ILE A 13 -10.68 -0.64 0.26
C ILE A 13 -9.47 -1.24 0.96
N ASN A 14 -8.38 -0.49 1.08
CA ASN A 14 -7.17 -0.96 1.77
C ASN A 14 -7.35 -1.07 3.30
N HIS A 15 -8.38 -0.44 3.86
CA HIS A 15 -8.76 -0.48 5.29
C HIS A 15 -10.12 -1.15 5.53
N ASP A 16 -10.61 -1.95 4.57
CA ASP A 16 -11.92 -2.58 4.68
C ASP A 16 -11.86 -3.81 5.59
N ALA A 17 -12.61 -3.79 6.70
CA ALA A 17 -12.69 -4.90 7.66
C ALA A 17 -13.25 -6.20 7.06
N ARG A 18 -13.94 -6.13 5.91
CA ARG A 18 -14.42 -7.30 5.16
C ARG A 18 -13.29 -8.02 4.41
N ILE A 19 -12.19 -7.30 4.14
CA ILE A 19 -11.02 -7.80 3.39
C ILE A 19 -9.83 -8.06 4.32
N TRP A 20 -9.71 -7.25 5.37
CA TRP A 20 -8.57 -7.21 6.27
C TRP A 20 -9.00 -7.36 7.74
N LYS A 21 -8.42 -8.34 8.43
CA LYS A 21 -8.49 -8.41 9.90
C LYS A 21 -7.74 -7.21 10.48
N ASN A 22 -8.31 -6.53 11.47
CA ASN A 22 -7.72 -5.34 12.11
C ASN A 22 -7.17 -4.33 11.09
N PRO A 23 -8.01 -3.73 10.23
CA PRO A 23 -7.54 -2.93 9.08
C PRO A 23 -6.76 -1.67 9.47
N ASN A 24 -6.98 -1.15 10.67
CA ASN A 24 -6.36 0.08 11.15
C ASN A 24 -5.07 -0.18 11.96
N GLU A 25 -4.60 -1.42 12.01
CA GLU A 25 -3.34 -1.80 12.68
C GLU A 25 -2.24 -2.06 11.64
N PHE A 26 -1.06 -1.47 11.85
CA PHE A 26 0.14 -1.82 11.12
C PHE A 26 0.62 -3.21 11.55
N PHE A 27 0.31 -4.22 10.74
CA PHE A 27 0.57 -5.63 11.02
C PHE A 27 1.09 -6.32 9.74
N PRO A 28 2.41 -6.25 9.45
CA PRO A 28 3.01 -6.77 8.22
C PRO A 28 2.78 -8.27 7.99
N GLU A 29 2.66 -9.05 9.05
CA GLU A 29 2.48 -10.50 9.01
C GLU A 29 1.16 -10.91 8.34
N ARG A 30 0.20 -9.98 8.19
CA ARG A 30 -1.04 -10.21 7.41
C ARG A 30 -0.81 -10.59 5.95
N PHE A 31 0.39 -10.32 5.42
CA PHE A 31 0.78 -10.68 4.06
C PHE A 31 1.43 -12.07 3.96
N CYS A 32 1.83 -12.68 5.07
CA CYS A 32 2.46 -14.01 5.07
C CYS A 32 1.49 -15.09 4.58
N GLY A 33 1.89 -15.84 3.55
CA GLY A 33 1.08 -16.93 2.97
C GLY A 33 -0.18 -16.48 2.24
N LYS A 34 -0.44 -15.17 2.11
CA LYS A 34 -1.62 -14.64 1.43
C LYS A 34 -1.38 -14.63 -0.09
N LYS A 35 -2.33 -15.17 -0.85
CA LYS A 35 -2.33 -15.05 -2.32
C LYS A 35 -2.66 -13.61 -2.72
N GLU A 36 -2.02 -13.15 -3.79
CA GLU A 36 -2.30 -11.83 -4.36
C GLU A 36 -3.79 -11.74 -4.78
N ASN A 37 -4.45 -10.66 -4.36
CA ASN A 37 -5.80 -10.32 -4.80
C ASN A 37 -5.73 -8.98 -5.52
N GLN A 38 -6.01 -9.00 -6.83
CA GLN A 38 -5.92 -7.83 -7.72
C GLN A 38 -6.89 -6.70 -7.37
N PHE A 39 -7.84 -6.91 -6.46
CA PHE A 39 -8.86 -5.92 -6.07
C PHE A 39 -8.97 -5.72 -4.56
N GLY A 40 -8.37 -6.60 -3.75
CA GLY A 40 -8.41 -6.52 -2.29
C GLY A 40 -7.29 -5.66 -1.68
N PHE A 41 -6.25 -5.37 -2.45
CA PHE A 41 -5.18 -4.45 -2.10
C PHE A 41 -4.85 -3.62 -3.34
N ILE A 42 -5.22 -2.34 -3.34
CA ILE A 42 -5.13 -1.48 -4.53
C ILE A 42 -4.46 -0.13 -4.27
N PRO A 43 -3.41 -0.02 -3.42
CA PRO A 43 -2.76 1.28 -3.14
C PRO A 43 -2.20 1.94 -4.42
N GLN A 44 -1.95 1.16 -5.47
CA GLN A 44 -1.47 1.63 -6.77
C GLN A 44 -2.41 1.22 -7.92
N GLY A 45 -3.70 1.04 -7.62
CA GLY A 45 -4.73 0.61 -8.57
C GLY A 45 -4.95 -0.91 -8.60
N GLY A 46 -6.11 -1.32 -9.14
CA GLY A 46 -6.54 -2.72 -9.18
C GLY A 46 -6.59 -3.32 -10.59
N GLY A 47 -6.68 -4.65 -10.66
CA GLY A 47 -6.82 -5.40 -11.90
C GLY A 47 -5.49 -5.69 -12.61
N ASN A 48 -5.57 -5.95 -13.92
CA ASN A 48 -4.40 -6.30 -14.74
C ASN A 48 -3.77 -5.03 -15.35
N PRO A 49 -2.46 -4.78 -15.15
CA PRO A 49 -1.79 -3.58 -15.66
C PRO A 49 -1.68 -3.52 -17.18
N GLY A 50 -1.75 -4.64 -17.90
CA GLY A 50 -1.77 -4.68 -19.36
C GLY A 50 -3.16 -4.49 -19.99
N LYS A 51 -4.22 -4.41 -19.17
CA LYS A 51 -5.62 -4.32 -19.64
C LYS A 51 -6.38 -3.13 -19.05
N GLY A 52 -5.73 -2.27 -18.28
CA GLY A 52 -6.36 -1.15 -17.60
C GLY A 52 -5.36 -0.10 -17.13
N HIS A 53 -5.76 0.74 -16.19
CA HIS A 53 -4.96 1.85 -15.67
C HIS A 53 -4.28 1.55 -14.32
N ARG A 54 -4.08 0.27 -13.97
CA ARG A 54 -3.26 -0.09 -12.79
C ARG A 54 -1.84 0.43 -13.01
N CYS A 55 -1.24 0.96 -11.94
CA CYS A 55 0.08 1.59 -12.02
C CYS A 55 1.13 0.63 -12.61
N PRO A 56 1.83 0.99 -13.70
CA PRO A 56 2.89 0.16 -14.27
C PRO A 56 4.16 0.14 -13.41
N GLY A 57 4.30 1.09 -12.47
CA GLY A 57 5.46 1.26 -11.61
C GLY A 57 5.44 0.48 -10.30
N GLU A 58 4.37 -0.28 -10.00
CA GLU A 58 4.20 -0.96 -8.71
C GLU A 58 5.41 -1.84 -8.32
N LYS A 59 5.94 -2.62 -9.26
CA LYS A 59 7.14 -3.44 -9.01
C LYS A 59 8.37 -2.59 -8.70
N ILE A 60 8.54 -1.45 -9.38
CA ILE A 60 9.65 -0.54 -9.14
C ILE A 60 9.51 0.07 -7.73
N THR A 61 8.32 0.52 -7.36
CA THR A 61 8.04 1.05 -6.02
C THR A 61 8.39 0.03 -4.95
N ILE A 62 7.97 -1.23 -5.10
CA ILE A 62 8.24 -2.30 -4.13
C ILE A 62 9.74 -2.55 -3.99
N GLU A 63 10.49 -2.68 -5.08
CA GLU A 63 11.93 -2.94 -5.01
C GLU A 63 12.70 -1.76 -4.41
N LEU A 64 12.33 -0.51 -4.74
CA LEU A 64 12.92 0.67 -4.12
C LEU A 64 12.64 0.75 -2.62
N MET A 65 11.41 0.41 -2.19
CA MET A 65 11.07 0.37 -0.76
C MET A 65 11.87 -0.69 -0.02
N LYS A 66 12.06 -1.88 -0.61
CA LYS A 66 12.87 -2.96 -0.03
C LYS A 66 14.33 -2.52 0.17
N VAL A 67 14.95 -1.96 -0.87
CA VAL A 67 16.35 -1.48 -0.80
C VAL A 67 16.48 -0.34 0.22
N SER A 68 15.53 0.59 0.24
CA SER A 68 15.54 1.69 1.21
C SER A 68 15.43 1.18 2.65
N LEU A 69 14.52 0.23 2.90
CA LEU A 69 14.36 -0.38 4.22
C LEU A 69 15.62 -1.17 4.64
N ASP A 70 16.23 -1.91 3.72
CA ASP A 70 17.47 -2.65 3.99
C ASP A 70 18.61 -1.69 4.35
N PHE A 71 18.77 -0.59 3.61
CA PHE A 71 19.74 0.46 3.91
C PHE A 71 19.52 1.06 5.32
N LEU A 72 18.29 1.45 5.63
CA LEU A 72 17.93 2.03 6.93
C LEU A 72 18.19 1.07 8.10
N ILE A 73 18.07 -0.24 7.89
CA ILE A 73 18.26 -1.25 8.95
C ILE A 73 19.72 -1.70 9.08
N ARG A 74 20.42 -1.86 7.95
CA ARG A 74 21.71 -2.58 7.92
C ARG A 74 22.93 -1.72 7.66
N SER A 75 22.76 -0.54 7.07
CA SER A 75 23.89 0.24 6.54
C SER A 75 24.23 1.47 7.36
N ILE A 76 23.29 1.96 8.17
CA ILE A 76 23.49 3.15 9.00
C ILE A 76 22.90 2.97 10.39
N GLU A 77 23.39 3.76 11.33
CA GLU A 77 22.75 4.02 12.61
C GLU A 77 22.28 5.47 12.61
N PHE A 78 21.08 5.73 13.15
CA PHE A 78 20.54 7.08 13.24
C PHE A 78 19.63 7.22 14.46
N GLU A 79 19.46 8.46 14.91
CA GLU A 79 18.53 8.82 15.98
C GLU A 79 17.32 9.55 15.42
N THR A 80 16.18 9.40 16.10
CA THR A 80 14.96 10.17 15.83
C THR A 80 14.73 11.15 16.98
N PRO A 81 15.27 12.38 16.91
CA PRO A 81 15.06 13.37 17.97
C PRO A 81 13.57 13.74 18.06
N ALA A 82 13.18 14.31 19.20
CA ALA A 82 11.80 14.74 19.45
C ALA A 82 11.33 15.69 18.34
N GLN A 83 10.30 15.26 17.62
CA GLN A 83 9.69 15.99 16.51
C GLN A 83 8.23 15.60 16.36
N ASN A 84 7.43 16.43 15.69
CA ASN A 84 6.04 16.09 15.40
C ASN A 84 5.98 15.13 14.21
N LEU A 85 5.79 13.84 14.48
CA LEU A 85 5.62 12.78 13.46
C LEU A 85 4.17 12.48 13.11
N SER A 86 3.21 13.29 13.60
CA SER A 86 1.81 13.12 13.23
C SER A 86 1.56 13.47 11.76
N TYR A 87 0.56 12.82 11.17
CA TYR A 87 0.09 13.08 9.82
C TYR A 87 -1.42 13.32 9.84
N SER A 88 -1.92 14.11 8.89
CA SER A 88 -3.36 14.21 8.66
C SER A 88 -3.83 13.04 7.81
N LEU A 89 -4.99 12.51 8.15
CA LEU A 89 -5.82 11.72 7.25
C LEU A 89 -6.96 12.57 6.71
#